data_AF-A0A2J8Y1J0-F1
#
_entry.id   AF-A0A2J8Y1J0-F1
#
_cell.length_a   1.000
_cell.length_b   1.000
_cell.length_c   1.000
_cell.angle_alpha   90.00
_cell.angle_beta   90.00
_cell.angle_gamma   90.00
#
_symmetry.space_group_name_H-M   'P 1'
#
loop_
_entity.id
_entity.type
_entity.pdbx_description
1 polymer ?
#
loop_
_entity_poly.entity_id
_entity_poly.type
_entity_poly.pdbx_seq_one_letter_code
_entity_poly.pdbx_strand_id
1 'polypeptide(L)' 'MVQKYQSPVRVYKYPFELIMAAYERRFPTCPLIPMFVGSDTVNEFKSEDGAIHVIERRCK' A
#
# COMPACT_ATOMS: atom_id res chain seq x y z
N MET A 1 13.26 12.54 21.68
CA MET A 1 12.89 11.21 22.22
C MET A 1 12.33 10.38 21.08
N VAL A 2 12.94 9.23 20.73
CA VAL A 2 12.47 8.37 19.62
C VAL A 2 11.77 7.16 20.24
N GLN A 3 10.48 6.97 19.96
CA GLN A 3 9.74 5.80 20.41
C GLN A 3 9.80 4.71 19.34
N LYS A 4 10.31 3.52 19.72
CA LYS A 4 10.30 2.34 18.86
C LYS A 4 9.00 1.58 19.07
N TYR A 5 8.22 1.39 18.01
CA TYR A 5 7.02 0.56 18.01
C TYR A 5 7.16 -0.53 16.95
N GLN A 6 6.86 -1.77 17.33
CA GLN A 6 6.79 -2.90 16.41
C GLN A 6 5.35 -3.38 16.37
N SER A 7 4.72 -3.32 15.20
CA SER A 7 3.38 -3.84 15.01
C SER A 7 3.38 -5.37 15.06
N PRO A 8 2.29 -6.01 15.55
CA PRO A 8 2.16 -7.46 15.50
C PRO A 8 2.10 -7.97 14.05
N VAL A 9 2.58 -9.19 13.84
CA VAL A 9 2.46 -9.89 12.56
C VAL A 9 0.99 -10.18 12.27
N ARG A 10 0.50 -9.79 11.09
CA ARG A 10 -0.86 -10.09 10.64
C ARG A 10 -0.85 -11.20 9.60
N VAL A 11 -1.69 -12.21 9.81
CA VAL A 11 -1.93 -13.30 8.85
C VAL A 11 -3.28 -13.07 8.18
N TYR A 12 -3.30 -13.08 6.86
CA TYR A 12 -4.52 -12.97 6.07
C TYR A 12 -4.99 -14.35 5.60
N LYS A 13 -6.32 -14.56 5.56
CA LYS A 13 -6.93 -15.84 5.15
C LYS A 13 -7.05 -16.02 3.62
N TYR A 14 -6.57 -15.05 2.84
CA TYR A 14 -6.72 -15.00 1.39
C TYR A 14 -5.35 -15.12 0.70
N PRO A 15 -5.30 -15.56 -0.56
CA PRO A 15 -4.06 -15.61 -1.33
C PRO A 15 -3.45 -14.22 -1.54
N PHE A 16 -2.14 -14.19 -1.76
CA PHE A 16 -1.34 -12.98 -1.87
C PHE A 16 -1.87 -12.01 -2.93
N GLU A 17 -2.24 -12.53 -4.10
CA GLU A 17 -2.72 -11.78 -5.26
C GLU A 17 -4.00 -11.01 -4.93
N LEU A 18 -4.93 -11.64 -4.19
CA LEU A 18 -6.16 -10.97 -3.75
C LEU A 18 -5.89 -9.91 -2.69
N ILE A 19 -4.92 -10.13 -1.80
CA ILE A 19 -4.52 -9.14 -0.81
C ILE A 19 -3.87 -7.94 -1.49
N MET A 20 -3.00 -8.16 -2.47
CA MET A 20 -2.35 -7.09 -3.24
C MET A 20 -3.38 -6.28 -4.05
N ALA A 21 -4.31 -6.95 -4.73
CA ALA A 21 -5.41 -6.26 -5.42
C ALA A 21 -6.28 -5.45 -4.45
N ALA A 22 -6.56 -5.97 -3.25
CA ALA A 22 -7.27 -5.24 -2.21
C ALA A 22 -6.46 -4.07 -1.62
N TYR A 23 -5.13 -4.19 -1.56
CA TYR A 23 -4.23 -3.14 -1.12
C TYR A 23 -4.21 -1.97 -2.12
N GLU A 24 -4.10 -2.25 -3.41
CA GLU A 24 -4.09 -1.24 -4.47
C GLU A 24 -5.40 -0.44 -4.51
N ARG A 25 -6.54 -1.11 -4.29
CA ARG A 25 -7.87 -0.47 -4.21
C ARG A 25 -8.05 0.51 -3.05
N ARG A 26 -7.10 0.58 -2.09
CA ARG A 26 -7.13 1.58 -1.02
C ARG A 26 -6.71 2.97 -1.49
N PHE A 27 -6.21 3.08 -2.72
CA PHE A 27 -5.77 4.33 -3.32
C PHE A 27 -6.71 4.70 -4.48
N PRO A 28 -6.96 6.01 -4.72
CA PRO A 28 -6.35 7.15 -4.05
C PRO A 28 -6.97 7.49 -2.70
N THR A 29 -8.14 6.94 -2.34
CA THR A 29 -8.84 7.21 -1.07
C THR A 29 -9.30 5.91 -0.42
N CYS A 30 -9.40 5.89 0.92
CA CYS A 30 -9.78 4.71 1.68
C CYS A 30 -10.81 5.07 2.77
N PRO A 31 -12.09 4.67 2.63
CA PRO A 31 -13.13 4.98 3.61
C PRO A 31 -12.85 4.46 5.02
N LEU A 32 -12.10 3.36 5.12
CA LEU A 32 -11.73 2.72 6.39
C LEU A 32 -10.57 3.43 7.11
N ILE A 33 -9.93 4.42 6.48
CA ILE A 33 -8.84 5.20 7.05
C ILE A 33 -9.24 6.67 7.00
N PRO A 34 -9.95 7.18 8.03
CA PRO A 34 -10.52 8.53 8.01
C PRO A 34 -9.50 9.65 7.83
N MET A 35 -8.27 9.46 8.31
CA MET A 35 -7.19 10.45 8.16
C MET A 35 -6.52 10.41 6.78
N PHE A 36 -6.86 9.45 5.93
CA PHE A 36 -6.29 9.34 4.59
C PHE A 36 -7.15 10.10 3.58
N VAL A 37 -6.83 11.38 3.39
CA VAL A 37 -7.60 12.33 2.55
C VAL A 37 -7.46 11.99 1.07
N GLY A 38 -6.26 11.60 0.64
CA GLY A 38 -6.02 11.16 -0.73
C GLY A 38 -4.53 10.95 -1.03
N SER A 39 -4.23 10.24 -2.11
CA SER A 39 -2.89 10.18 -2.68
C SER A 39 -2.90 10.26 -4.20
N ASP A 40 -1.85 10.87 -4.76
CA ASP A 40 -1.60 10.86 -6.19
C ASP A 40 -0.33 10.04 -6.48
N THR A 41 -0.32 9.30 -7.60
CA THR A 41 0.87 8.55 -8.05
C THR A 41 1.85 9.51 -8.72
N VAL A 42 3.10 9.52 -8.26
CA VAL A 42 4.18 10.38 -8.76
C VAL A 42 5.06 9.62 -9.76
N ASN A 43 5.35 8.36 -9.47
CA ASN A 43 6.21 7.52 -10.31
C ASN A 43 5.77 6.06 -10.24
N GLU A 44 5.96 5.32 -11.33
CA GLU A 44 5.65 3.90 -11.42
C GLU A 44 6.72 3.19 -12.26
N PHE A 45 7.34 2.17 -11.69
CA PHE A 45 8.35 1.34 -12.34
C PHE A 45 7.96 -0.13 -12.24
N LYS A 46 8.05 -0.85 -13.36
CA LYS A 46 7.89 -2.30 -13.43
C LYS A 46 9.12 -2.90 -14.06
N SER A 47 9.65 -3.94 -13.44
CA SER A 47 10.74 -4.74 -13.99
C SER A 47 10.25 -5.53 -15.21
N GLU A 48 11.15 -5.80 -16.15
CA GLU A 48 10.81 -6.50 -17.41
C GLU A 48 10.33 -7.94 -17.18
N ASP A 49 10.84 -8.58 -16.13
CA ASP A 49 10.43 -9.91 -15.68
C ASP A 49 9.10 -9.91 -14.90
N GLY A 50 8.54 -8.73 -14.62
CA GLY A 50 7.30 -8.55 -13.86
C GLY A 50 7.42 -8.90 -12.37
N ALA A 51 8.61 -9.24 -11.87
CA ALA A 51 8.82 -9.65 -10.49
C ALA A 51 8.74 -8.48 -9.50
N ILE A 52 9.04 -7.27 -9.98
CA ILE A 52 9.12 -6.05 -9.16
C ILE A 52 8.23 -4.97 -9.75
N HIS A 53 7.40 -4.39 -8.87
CA HIS A 53 6.57 -3.23 -9.16
C HIS A 53 6.76 -2.21 -8.04
N VAL A 54 7.31 -1.05 -8.38
CA VAL A 54 7.55 0.06 -7.45
C VAL A 54 6.60 1.20 -7.82
N ILE A 55 5.83 1.68 -6.84
CA ILE A 55 4.91 2.81 -7.01
C ILE A 55 5.22 3.85 -5.94
N GLU A 56 5.53 5.06 -6.38
CA GLU A 56 5.71 6.21 -5.50
C GLU A 56 4.42 7.02 -5.47
N ARG A 57 3.88 7.26 -4.28
CA ARG A 57 2.65 8.02 -4.08
C ARG A 57 2.90 9.18 -3.14
N ARG A 58 2.30 10.32 -3.45
CA ARG A 58 2.28 11.51 -2.58
C ARG A 58 0.93 11.59 -1.89
N CYS A 59 0.91 11.51 -0.57
CA CYS A 59 -0.29 11.77 0.23
C CYS A 59 -0.57 13.29 0.27
N LYS A 60 -1.85 13.65 0.28
CA LYS A 60 -2.32 15.03 0.47
C LYS A 60 -2.41 15.40 1.95
#